data_AF-A0A954BKZ1-F1
#
_entry.id   AF-A0A954BKZ1-F1
#
_cell.length_a   1.000
_cell.length_b   1.000
_cell.length_c   1.000
_cell.angle_alpha   90.00
_cell.angle_beta   90.00
_cell.angle_gamma   90.00
#
_symmetry.space_group_name_H-M   'P 1'
#
loop_
_entity.id
_entity.type
_entity.pdbx_description
1 polymer ?
#
loop_
_entity_poly.entity_id
_entity_poly.type
_entity_poly.pdbx_seq_one_letter_code
_entity_poly.pdbx_strand_id
1 'polypeptide(L)'
;NTPPVAVDDTASTTDQNPVVIDAAGNDTDADNDTLNVSAFNQPANGTVTQLVDGTLQYVADAGFSGDDTFGYTVSDGNGGTDTGTVTVTV
;
A
#
# COMPACT_ATOMS: atom_id res chain seq x y z
N ASN A 1 14.50 1.80 18.67
CA ASN A 1 13.42 1.15 17.93
C ASN A 1 12.08 1.49 18.53
N THR A 2 11.59 2.63 18.10
CA THR A 2 10.19 3.01 18.14
C THR A 2 9.55 2.42 16.89
N PRO A 3 8.39 1.74 16.96
CA PRO A 3 7.74 1.26 15.75
C PRO A 3 7.37 2.40 14.79
N PRO A 4 7.28 2.13 13.48
CA PRO A 4 6.80 3.09 12.51
C PRO A 4 5.33 3.47 12.77
N VAL A 5 4.90 4.56 12.15
CA VAL A 5 3.51 5.02 12.12
C VAL A 5 3.06 5.01 10.67
N ALA A 6 2.11 4.13 10.37
CA ALA A 6 1.49 4.03 9.06
C ALA A 6 0.40 5.10 8.88
N VAL A 7 0.27 5.63 7.67
CA VAL A 7 -0.77 6.58 7.28
C VAL A 7 -1.58 6.01 6.12
N ASP A 8 -2.91 6.01 6.25
CA ASP A 8 -3.77 5.50 5.19
C ASP A 8 -3.60 6.26 3.87
N ASP A 9 -3.65 5.52 2.77
CA ASP A 9 -3.41 6.01 1.42
C ASP A 9 -4.67 6.03 0.57
N THR A 10 -4.65 6.90 -0.43
CA THR A 10 -5.67 6.94 -1.47
C THR A 10 -5.03 7.01 -2.84
N ALA A 11 -5.58 6.28 -3.80
CA ALA A 11 -5.20 6.35 -5.21
C ALA A 11 -6.44 6.33 -6.11
N SER A 12 -6.26 6.70 -7.37
CA SER A 12 -7.31 6.60 -8.38
C SER A 12 -6.76 6.02 -9.67
N THR A 13 -7.53 5.17 -10.32
CA THR A 13 -7.24 4.67 -11.66
C THR A 13 -8.52 4.59 -12.48
N THR A 14 -8.47 3.97 -13.64
CA THR A 14 -9.66 3.55 -14.39
C THR A 14 -9.61 2.04 -14.60
N ASP A 15 -10.72 1.46 -15.04
CA ASP A 15 -10.84 0.04 -15.37
C ASP A 15 -9.63 -0.49 -16.15
N GLN A 16 -9.07 -1.60 -15.66
CA GLN A 16 -7.91 -2.32 -16.21
C GLN A 16 -6.61 -1.50 -16.39
N ASN A 17 -6.55 -0.24 -15.93
CA ASN A 17 -5.33 0.56 -15.99
C ASN A 17 -4.53 0.39 -14.68
N PRO A 18 -3.24 0.00 -14.76
CA PRO A 18 -2.41 -0.12 -13.57
C PRO A 18 -2.13 1.25 -12.94
N VAL A 19 -2.17 1.32 -11.61
CA VAL A 19 -1.71 2.47 -10.82
C VAL A 19 -0.62 2.02 -9.85
N VAL A 20 0.44 2.81 -9.72
CA VAL A 20 1.54 2.58 -8.78
C VAL A 20 1.32 3.45 -7.55
N ILE A 21 1.47 2.85 -6.38
CA ILE A 21 1.16 3.40 -5.07
C ILE A 21 2.39 3.24 -4.18
N ASP A 22 2.93 4.36 -3.71
CA ASP A 22 4.00 4.39 -2.71
C ASP A 22 3.38 4.45 -1.31
N ALA A 23 2.92 3.29 -0.82
CA ALA A 23 2.20 3.19 0.45
C ALA A 23 3.07 3.53 1.68
N ALA A 24 4.41 3.48 1.56
CA ALA A 24 5.30 3.89 2.65
C ALA A 24 5.72 5.36 2.54
N GLY A 25 5.29 6.08 1.49
CA GLY A 25 5.80 7.42 1.16
C GLY A 25 5.32 8.52 2.10
N ASN A 26 4.20 8.31 2.79
CA ASN A 26 3.62 9.19 3.83
C ASN A 26 3.81 8.65 5.26
N ASP A 27 4.37 7.45 5.40
CA ASP A 27 4.67 6.83 6.69
C ASP A 27 5.88 7.48 7.37
N THR A 28 5.95 7.35 8.69
CA THR A 28 7.04 7.96 9.46
C THR A 28 7.59 7.01 10.51
N ASP A 29 8.86 7.21 10.83
CA ASP A 29 9.53 6.52 11.93
C ASP A 29 10.29 7.52 12.80
N ALA A 30 10.16 7.40 14.11
CA ALA A 30 10.75 8.37 15.05
C ALA A 30 12.27 8.23 15.20
N ASP A 31 12.82 7.06 14.87
CA ASP A 31 14.26 6.80 14.84
C ASP A 31 14.87 7.10 13.46
N ASN A 32 14.05 7.53 12.49
CA ASN A 32 14.38 7.78 11.08
C ASN A 32 14.92 6.53 10.35
N ASP A 33 14.41 5.36 10.72
CA ASP A 33 14.72 4.12 9.99
C ASP A 33 14.05 4.08 8.60
N THR A 34 14.68 3.38 7.65
CA THR A 34 14.11 3.22 6.30
C THR A 34 12.89 2.31 6.34
N LEU A 35 11.76 2.81 5.87
CA LEU A 35 10.49 2.09 5.85
C LEU A 35 10.26 1.34 4.54
N ASN A 36 9.75 0.12 4.65
CA ASN A 36 9.42 -0.74 3.52
C ASN A 36 8.11 -1.50 3.76
N VAL A 37 7.32 -1.70 2.70
CA VAL A 37 6.16 -2.58 2.76
C VAL A 37 6.62 -4.04 2.84
N SER A 38 6.28 -4.70 3.94
CA SER A 38 6.69 -6.08 4.25
C SER A 38 5.61 -7.12 3.98
N ALA A 39 4.34 -6.72 3.98
CA ALA A 39 3.19 -7.56 3.66
C ALA A 39 2.02 -6.71 3.14
N PHE A 40 1.12 -7.33 2.38
CA PHE A 40 -0.14 -6.73 1.93
C PHE A 40 -1.17 -7.84 1.65
N ASN A 41 -2.45 -7.49 1.66
CA ASN A 41 -3.53 -8.39 1.24
C ASN A 41 -4.05 -8.01 -0.16
N GLN A 42 -4.83 -8.91 -0.75
CA GLN A 42 -5.52 -8.63 -2.00
C GLN A 42 -6.86 -7.94 -1.69
N PRO A 43 -7.23 -6.91 -2.47
CA PRO A 43 -8.54 -6.29 -2.37
C PRO A 43 -9.61 -7.20 -2.99
N ALA A 44 -10.88 -6.78 -2.94
CA ALA A 44 -12.00 -7.61 -3.37
C ALA A 44 -12.28 -7.55 -4.88
N ASN A 45 -11.87 -6.46 -5.55
CA ASN A 45 -12.22 -6.19 -6.96
C ASN A 45 -10.99 -5.75 -7.79
N GLY A 46 -9.82 -6.29 -7.45
CA GLY A 46 -8.59 -6.04 -8.17
C GLY A 46 -7.43 -6.89 -7.65
N THR A 47 -6.29 -6.71 -8.29
CA THR A 47 -5.04 -7.41 -7.95
C THR A 47 -3.96 -6.39 -7.58
N VAL A 48 -3.29 -6.64 -6.45
CA VAL A 48 -2.11 -5.89 -6.00
C VAL A 48 -0.86 -6.74 -6.16
N THR A 49 0.19 -6.16 -6.74
CA THR A 49 1.53 -6.75 -6.81
C THR A 49 2.56 -5.78 -6.24
N GLN A 50 3.59 -6.29 -5.58
CA GLN A 50 4.73 -5.47 -5.16
C GLN A 50 5.78 -5.44 -6.25
N LEU A 51 6.25 -4.23 -6.59
CA LEU A 51 7.31 -4.00 -7.58
C LEU A 51 8.70 -4.12 -6.94
N VAL A 52 9.74 -4.15 -7.78
CA VAL A 52 11.14 -4.34 -7.34
C VAL A 52 11.63 -3.21 -6.42
N ASP A 53 11.07 -2.01 -6.57
CA ASP A 53 11.39 -0.84 -5.75
C ASP A 53 10.60 -0.80 -4.42
N GLY A 54 9.73 -1.79 -4.17
CA GLY A 54 8.93 -1.89 -2.95
C GLY A 54 7.55 -1.24 -3.05
N THR A 55 7.26 -0.47 -4.11
CA THR A 55 5.93 0.13 -4.35
C THR A 55 4.90 -0.93 -4.70
N LEU A 56 3.62 -0.61 -4.53
CA LEU A 56 2.49 -1.49 -4.83
C LEU A 56 1.83 -1.06 -6.14
N GLN A 57 1.59 -2.01 -7.03
CA GLN A 57 0.82 -1.81 -8.26
C GLN A 57 -0.55 -2.44 -8.10
N TYR A 58 -1.60 -1.65 -8.30
CA TYR A 58 -2.99 -2.11 -8.34
C TYR A 58 -3.52 -2.13 -9.77
N VAL A 59 -4.27 -3.18 -10.11
CA VAL A 59 -5.06 -3.29 -11.34
C VAL A 59 -6.46 -3.74 -10.97
N ALA A 60 -7.48 -2.95 -11.33
CA ALA A 60 -8.88 -3.31 -11.09
C ALA A 60 -9.29 -4.54 -11.90
N ASP A 61 -10.24 -5.33 -11.40
CA ASP A 61 -10.88 -6.41 -12.15
C ASP A 61 -11.73 -5.82 -13.29
N ALA A 62 -11.76 -6.52 -14.43
CA ALA A 62 -12.41 -6.02 -15.63
C ALA A 62 -13.89 -5.66 -15.40
N GLY A 63 -14.23 -4.40 -15.65
CA GLY A 63 -15.58 -3.86 -15.50
C GLY A 63 -15.94 -3.43 -14.09
N PHE A 64 -15.00 -3.45 -13.14
CA PHE A 64 -15.21 -2.88 -11.81
C PHE A 64 -15.22 -1.34 -11.86
N SER A 65 -16.07 -0.73 -11.03
CA SER A 65 -16.05 0.70 -10.74
C SER A 65 -16.56 0.93 -9.31
N GLY A 66 -15.96 1.90 -8.64
CA GLY A 66 -16.18 2.17 -7.22
C GLY A 66 -14.87 2.13 -6.45
N ASP A 67 -15.00 2.09 -5.12
CA ASP A 67 -13.86 2.04 -4.22
C ASP A 67 -13.51 0.59 -3.87
N ASP A 68 -12.22 0.28 -3.97
CA ASP A 68 -11.63 -0.99 -3.53
C ASP A 68 -10.59 -0.71 -2.45
N THR A 69 -10.41 -1.65 -1.51
CA THR A 69 -9.54 -1.42 -0.35
C THR A 69 -8.69 -2.64 -0.04
N PHE A 70 -7.42 -2.41 0.26
CA PHE A 70 -6.51 -3.43 0.77
C PHE A 70 -5.67 -2.87 1.92
N GLY A 71 -5.18 -3.75 2.79
CA GLY A 71 -4.28 -3.41 3.89
C GLY A 71 -2.83 -3.74 3.54
N TYR A 72 -1.91 -2.97 4.10
CA TYR A 72 -0.46 -3.22 4.04
C TYR A 72 0.18 -3.18 5.42
N THR A 73 1.40 -3.73 5.53
CA THR A 73 2.23 -3.67 6.72
C THR A 73 3.56 -3.02 6.38
N VAL A 74 3.86 -1.89 7.01
CA VAL A 74 5.17 -1.22 6.93
C VAL A 74 6.09 -1.77 8.01
N SER A 75 7.38 -1.93 7.69
CA SER A 75 8.42 -2.34 8.65
C SER A 75 9.63 -1.41 8.58
N ASP A 76 10.23 -1.17 9.74
CA ASP A 76 11.49 -0.44 9.93
C ASP A 76 12.75 -1.31 9.75
N GLY A 77 12.61 -2.63 9.52
CA GLY A 77 13.74 -3.56 9.41
C GLY A 77 14.49 -3.84 10.73
N ASN A 78 14.07 -3.21 11.83
CA ASN A 78 14.65 -3.30 13.17
C ASN A 78 13.69 -3.94 14.19
N GLY A 79 12.54 -4.45 13.70
CA GLY A 79 11.58 -5.24 14.46
C GLY A 79 10.29 -4.50 14.82
N GLY A 80 10.14 -3.24 14.40
CA GLY A 80 8.89 -2.51 14.46
C GLY A 80 8.11 -2.62 13.14
N THR A 81 6.79 -2.66 13.29
CA THR A 81 5.85 -2.74 12.19
C THR A 81 4.57 -1.99 12.56
N ASP A 82 3.90 -1.45 11.55
CA ASP A 82 2.54 -0.92 11.67
C ASP A 82 1.72 -1.27 10.41
N THR A 83 0.41 -1.10 10.47
CA THR A 83 -0.51 -1.40 9.36
C THR A 83 -1.28 -0.18 8.92
N GLY A 84 -1.31 0.07 7.61
CA GLY A 84 -2.15 1.06 6.97
C GLY A 84 -3.13 0.42 5.97
N THR A 85 -4.06 1.23 5.48
CA THR A 85 -5.01 0.85 4.44
C THR A 85 -4.85 1.72 3.22
N VAL A 86 -5.05 1.12 2.05
CA VAL A 86 -5.07 1.83 0.77
C VAL A 86 -6.47 1.74 0.20
N THR A 87 -7.07 2.88 -0.14
CA THR A 87 -8.33 2.96 -0.89
C THR A 87 -8.05 3.37 -2.33
N VAL A 88 -8.53 2.59 -3.30
CA VAL A 88 -8.40 2.88 -4.73
C VAL A 88 -9.77 3.13 -5.34
N THR A 89 -9.97 4.30 -5.92
CA THR A 89 -11.18 4.64 -6.69
C THR A 89 -10.98 4.30 -8.17
N VAL A 90 -11.89 3.52 -8.76
CA VAL A 90 -11.87 3.04 -10.16
C VAL A 90 -13.02 3.58 -11.00
#